data_AF-A0A401Y0W2-F1
#
_entry.id   AF-A0A401Y0W2-F1
#
_cell.length_a   1.000
_cell.length_b   1.000
_cell.length_c   1.000
_cell.angle_alpha   90.00
_cell.angle_beta   90.00
_cell.angle_gamma   90.00
#
_symmetry.space_group_name_H-M   'P 1'
#
loop_
_entity.id
_entity.type
_entity.pdbx_description
1 polymer ?
#
loop_
_entity_poly.entity_id
_entity_poly.type
_entity_poly.pdbx_seq_one_letter_code
_entity_poly.pdbx_strand_id
1 'polypeptide(L)'
;MIGRLLRVRCAVAKRLGTKGAAVLLALFLVVVVVAAGTAMGLTGKAGTGKTTYVDVSMQHMRYSLPTIEVPAGNRLVINLRNDDDDMVHDLVLDNGAHSERLAPGQSAQVDVGVVDHTLHGWCSISGHRQMGMELEVVPRGASSDDGAMSGHDMAAMSGHDGSAADDMDLMADPGPDFTPYDAVLPPLQPLAHGEVRKSTITINEETKEVAPGVEQKVWTFGDTMPGPVLHGQVGDTFEVTLVNHGTEAHGIDFHAGSLAPDTVMKPIPPGGSVVYRFTAERAGIWMYHCSSMPMSVHIANGMFGAVVIEPPDLPKVDRSYVVLQSEQYFGPQGGSADPDKVMAGVPDTVDFNGYPRQYDHFPLPAKVGERVRVWVLDAGPSRATAFHVVGTQFDTVYSEGAYLLGGGGDSGATGSGGSQALGLMPAQGGFVEMTFPEPGHYPFVSHVMTDAERGAHGLFEVTN
;
A
#
# COMPACT_ATOMS: atom_id res chain seq x y z
N MET A 1 34.47 66.74 10.71
CA MET A 1 34.48 66.93 12.18
C MET A 1 34.05 65.61 12.80
N ILE A 2 34.99 64.79 13.29
CA ILE A 2 35.34 64.64 14.72
C ILE A 2 34.08 64.27 15.53
N GLY A 3 33.91 63.06 16.05
CA GLY A 3 34.73 62.57 17.16
C GLY A 3 34.53 61.09 17.51
N ARG A 4 35.65 60.46 17.90
CA ARG A 4 35.77 59.19 18.61
C ARG A 4 35.25 59.33 20.06
N LEU A 5 34.81 58.25 20.70
CA LEU A 5 35.53 57.62 21.83
C LEU A 5 34.74 56.45 22.49
N LEU A 6 35.51 55.40 22.76
CA LEU A 6 35.38 54.30 23.74
C LEU A 6 34.16 53.37 23.70
N ARG A 7 34.44 52.08 23.50
CA ARG A 7 34.04 51.03 24.45
C ARG A 7 35.02 49.87 24.49
N VAL A 8 35.15 49.34 25.70
CA VAL A 8 36.17 48.47 26.27
C VAL A 8 36.05 47.03 25.75
N ARG A 9 37.22 46.37 25.55
CA ARG A 9 37.33 44.93 25.32
C ARG A 9 37.04 44.15 26.60
N CYS A 10 36.19 43.13 26.52
CA CYS A 10 36.30 41.96 27.40
C CYS A 10 35.92 40.72 26.58
N ALA A 11 36.87 39.78 26.50
CA ALA A 11 36.71 38.50 25.83
C ALA A 11 35.93 37.53 26.71
N VAL A 12 34.98 36.79 26.13
CA VAL A 12 34.48 35.53 26.69
C VAL A 12 34.31 34.54 25.54
N ALA A 13 35.09 33.47 25.60
CA ALA A 13 35.00 32.32 24.71
C ALA A 13 33.68 31.56 24.94
N LYS A 14 33.04 31.09 23.86
CA LYS A 14 32.15 29.92 23.94
C LYS A 14 32.25 29.07 22.67
N ARG A 15 32.35 27.77 22.95
CA ARG A 15 32.75 26.67 22.09
C ARG A 15 31.70 26.36 21.03
N LEU A 16 32.16 26.06 19.81
CA LEU A 16 31.44 25.24 18.85
C LEU A 16 31.28 23.83 19.44
N GLY A 17 30.03 23.37 19.58
CA GLY A 17 29.70 21.98 19.88
C GLY A 17 29.23 21.29 18.62
N THR A 18 30.11 20.53 17.99
CA THR A 18 29.79 19.50 17.01
C THR A 18 29.04 18.37 17.72
N LYS A 19 27.77 18.14 17.37
CA LYS A 19 27.08 16.90 17.74
C LYS A 19 27.47 15.82 16.74
N GLY A 20 28.41 14.97 17.14
CA GLY A 20 28.73 13.74 16.42
C GLY A 20 27.58 12.73 16.56
N ALA A 21 27.26 12.06 15.46
CA ALA A 21 26.44 10.87 15.46
C ALA A 21 27.13 9.79 16.31
N ALA A 22 26.45 9.32 17.35
CA ALA A 22 26.90 8.18 18.13
C ALA A 22 26.39 6.92 17.45
N VAL A 23 27.28 6.22 16.75
CA VAL A 23 27.09 4.81 16.41
C VAL A 23 27.19 4.04 17.73
N LEU A 24 26.06 3.57 18.25
CA LEU A 24 26.00 2.68 19.39
C LEU A 24 26.47 1.30 18.93
N LEU A 25 27.74 1.01 19.19
CA LEU A 25 28.28 -0.34 19.10
C LEU A 25 27.70 -1.14 20.27
N ALA A 26 26.63 -1.89 20.03
CA ALA A 26 26.08 -2.81 21.03
C ALA A 26 27.13 -3.90 21.32
N LEU A 27 27.60 -3.97 22.56
CA LEU A 27 28.42 -5.10 23.03
C LEU A 27 27.52 -6.33 23.16
N PHE A 28 27.77 -7.35 22.35
CA PHE A 28 27.09 -8.62 22.40
C PHE A 28 27.53 -9.43 23.63
N LEU A 29 26.56 -9.81 24.46
CA LEU A 29 26.77 -10.69 25.61
C LEU A 29 26.08 -12.03 25.33
N VAL A 30 26.84 -13.06 24.96
CA VAL A 30 26.33 -14.44 24.90
C VAL A 30 26.34 -14.99 26.33
N VAL A 31 25.17 -15.06 26.98
CA VAL A 31 25.04 -15.64 28.31
C VAL A 31 24.67 -17.12 28.18
N VAL A 32 25.63 -18.02 28.42
CA VAL A 32 25.38 -19.46 28.52
C VAL A 32 25.05 -19.81 29.96
N VAL A 33 23.77 -20.05 30.26
CA VAL A 33 23.34 -20.60 31.57
C VAL A 33 23.11 -22.11 31.42
N VAL A 34 23.87 -22.91 32.15
CA VAL A 34 23.74 -24.38 32.18
C VAL A 34 22.90 -24.78 33.39
N ALA A 35 21.69 -25.29 33.16
CA ALA A 35 20.89 -25.98 34.17
C ALA A 35 20.76 -27.46 33.78
N ALA A 36 21.18 -28.36 34.66
CA ALA A 36 21.10 -29.81 34.43
C ALA A 36 19.79 -30.35 35.05
N GLY A 37 18.94 -30.92 34.21
CA GLY A 37 17.75 -31.68 34.61
C GLY A 37 17.79 -33.09 34.01
N THR A 38 17.46 -34.09 34.80
CA THR A 38 17.38 -35.51 34.41
C THR A 38 15.96 -35.89 34.00
N ALA A 39 15.77 -36.47 32.80
CA ALA A 39 14.65 -37.39 32.52
C ALA A 39 14.88 -38.26 31.27
N MET A 40 14.30 -39.47 31.32
CA MET A 40 14.44 -40.61 30.40
C MET A 40 13.70 -40.47 29.05
N GLY A 41 14.39 -40.89 27.99
CA GLY A 41 13.94 -41.78 26.90
C GLY A 41 12.68 -41.46 26.10
N LEU A 42 12.86 -40.82 24.94
CA LEU A 42 12.06 -41.02 23.72
C LEU A 42 13.01 -40.96 22.52
N THR A 43 12.76 -41.79 21.50
CA THR A 43 13.57 -41.94 20.29
C THR A 43 13.43 -40.73 19.37
N GLY A 44 14.13 -39.65 19.72
CA GLY A 44 14.63 -38.59 18.84
C GLY A 44 16.12 -38.40 19.17
N LYS A 45 16.91 -37.81 18.28
CA LYS A 45 18.33 -37.50 18.56
C LYS A 45 18.38 -36.75 19.90
N ALA A 46 18.97 -37.36 20.93
CA ALA A 46 18.88 -36.84 22.29
C ALA A 46 19.54 -35.46 22.34
N GLY A 47 18.73 -34.42 22.58
CA GLY A 47 19.24 -33.08 22.81
C GLY A 47 20.26 -33.08 23.94
N THR A 48 21.22 -32.17 23.90
CA THR A 48 22.32 -32.07 24.86
C THR A 48 21.87 -31.83 26.31
N GLY A 49 20.58 -31.55 26.52
CA GLY A 49 19.99 -31.09 27.78
C GLY A 49 20.32 -29.63 28.10
N LYS A 50 21.06 -28.94 27.23
CA LYS A 50 21.45 -27.53 27.41
C LYS A 50 20.51 -26.62 26.62
N THR A 51 20.28 -25.42 27.16
CA THR A 51 19.54 -24.36 26.48
C THR A 51 20.48 -23.22 26.11
N THR A 52 20.40 -22.77 24.86
CA THR A 52 21.04 -21.56 24.36
C THR A 52 19.99 -20.45 24.36
N TYR A 53 20.29 -19.32 25.00
CA TYR A 53 19.47 -18.11 24.96
C TYR A 53 20.13 -17.08 24.05
N VAL A 54 19.34 -16.44 23.19
CA VAL A 54 19.83 -15.40 22.27
C VAL A 54 18.87 -14.22 22.31
N ASP A 55 19.41 -13.02 22.45
CA ASP A 55 18.64 -11.78 22.33
C ASP A 55 18.63 -11.33 20.87
N VAL A 56 17.44 -11.15 20.30
CA VAL A 56 17.23 -10.65 18.94
C VAL A 56 16.32 -9.45 18.99
N SER A 57 16.74 -8.36 18.37
CA SER A 57 15.89 -7.18 18.15
C SER A 57 15.43 -7.10 16.70
N MET A 58 14.26 -6.53 16.48
CA MET A 58 13.69 -6.26 15.16
C MET A 58 13.63 -4.76 14.94
N GLN A 59 14.24 -4.28 13.86
CA GLN A 59 14.21 -2.87 13.47
C GLN A 59 14.52 -2.74 11.98
N HIS A 60 13.90 -1.78 11.29
CA HIS A 60 14.20 -1.46 9.89
C HIS A 60 14.09 -2.66 8.94
N MET A 61 13.03 -3.47 9.09
CA MET A 61 12.80 -4.69 8.31
C MET A 61 13.93 -5.73 8.43
N ARG A 62 14.64 -5.78 9.56
CA ARG A 62 15.74 -6.71 9.80
C ARG A 62 15.69 -7.25 11.23
N TYR A 63 16.09 -8.51 11.37
CA TYR A 63 16.53 -9.05 12.65
C TYR A 63 17.98 -8.60 12.90
N SER A 64 18.30 -8.19 14.14
CA SER A 64 19.65 -7.78 14.52
C SER A 64 20.69 -8.90 14.40
N LEU A 65 20.22 -10.14 14.38
CA LEU A 65 21.02 -11.35 14.14
C LEU A 65 20.37 -12.13 12.99
N PRO A 66 20.76 -11.87 11.72
CA PRO A 66 20.25 -12.62 10.57
C PRO A 66 20.75 -14.06 10.53
N THR A 67 21.80 -14.39 11.30
CA THR A 67 22.27 -15.77 11.48
C THR A 67 22.54 -16.03 12.96
N ILE A 68 21.92 -17.08 13.50
CA ILE A 68 22.05 -17.52 14.88
C ILE A 68 22.74 -18.88 14.89
N GLU A 69 23.98 -18.91 15.39
CA GLU A 69 24.73 -20.16 15.47
C GLU A 69 24.57 -20.83 16.85
N VAL A 70 24.02 -22.05 16.87
CA VAL A 70 23.64 -22.78 18.09
C VAL A 70 24.39 -24.11 18.14
N PRO A 71 25.01 -24.53 19.26
CA PRO A 71 25.59 -25.88 19.34
C PRO A 71 24.56 -26.97 19.02
N ALA A 72 24.91 -27.88 18.10
CA ALA A 72 24.00 -28.93 17.65
C ALA A 72 23.44 -29.74 18.83
N GLY A 73 22.12 -29.92 18.84
CA GLY A 73 21.36 -30.61 19.88
C GLY A 73 21.01 -29.75 21.11
N ASN A 74 21.40 -28.49 21.20
CA ASN A 74 20.88 -27.59 22.23
C ASN A 74 19.42 -27.19 21.93
N ARG A 75 18.63 -26.95 22.98
CA ARG A 75 17.38 -26.20 22.87
C ARG A 75 17.70 -24.72 22.66
N LEU A 76 17.05 -24.04 21.74
CA LEU A 76 17.20 -22.60 21.52
C LEU A 76 15.95 -21.86 22.05
N VAL A 77 16.18 -20.80 22.83
CA VAL A 77 15.15 -19.81 23.19
C VAL A 77 15.61 -18.44 22.71
N ILE A 78 14.80 -17.77 21.90
CA ILE A 78 15.06 -16.42 21.41
C ILE A 78 14.27 -15.43 22.27
N ASN A 79 14.96 -14.50 22.92
CA ASN A 79 14.34 -13.32 23.52
C ASN A 79 14.20 -12.27 22.41
N LEU A 80 12.99 -12.14 21.89
CA LEU A 80 12.66 -11.27 20.77
C LEU A 80 12.13 -9.94 21.28
N ARG A 81 12.62 -8.82 20.76
CA ARG A 81 12.11 -7.47 21.04
C ARG A 81 11.88 -6.68 19.76
N ASN A 82 10.74 -5.99 19.68
CA ASN A 82 10.51 -5.01 18.62
C ASN A 82 11.12 -3.66 19.06
N ASP A 83 12.21 -3.26 18.41
CA ASP A 83 12.92 -2.00 18.62
C ASP A 83 12.58 -0.95 17.54
N ASP A 84 11.64 -1.25 16.63
CA ASP A 84 11.08 -0.28 15.69
C ASP A 84 10.18 0.73 16.39
N ASP A 85 10.07 1.93 15.82
CA ASP A 85 9.31 3.02 16.42
C ASP A 85 7.82 2.96 16.04
N ASP A 86 7.49 2.38 14.89
CA ASP A 86 6.18 2.49 14.24
C ASP A 86 5.68 1.21 13.55
N MET A 87 6.54 0.21 13.34
CA MET A 87 6.18 -1.05 12.68
C MET A 87 5.88 -2.18 13.66
N VAL A 88 4.92 -3.03 13.29
CA VAL A 88 4.67 -4.32 13.94
C VAL A 88 5.55 -5.37 13.28
N HIS A 89 6.08 -6.29 14.07
CA HIS A 89 6.90 -7.41 13.58
C HIS A 89 6.60 -8.68 14.37
N ASP A 90 6.98 -9.81 13.81
CA ASP A 90 6.94 -11.11 14.47
C ASP A 90 8.12 -11.97 14.00
N LEU A 91 8.11 -13.23 14.39
CA LEU A 91 9.04 -14.26 13.93
C LEU A 91 8.27 -15.56 13.79
N VAL A 92 8.41 -16.19 12.62
CA VAL A 92 7.96 -17.55 12.31
C VAL A 92 9.17 -18.35 11.83
N LEU A 93 9.28 -19.62 12.24
CA LEU A 93 10.26 -20.57 11.74
C LEU A 93 9.58 -21.74 11.02
N ASP A 94 10.29 -22.34 10.06
CA ASP A 94 9.85 -23.49 9.26
C ASP A 94 9.44 -24.73 10.11
N ASN A 95 9.98 -24.87 11.32
CA ASN A 95 9.58 -25.92 12.26
C ASN A 95 8.29 -25.63 13.04
N GLY A 96 7.63 -24.49 12.77
CA GLY A 96 6.37 -24.06 13.39
C GLY A 96 6.52 -23.24 14.67
N ALA A 97 7.74 -23.06 15.20
CA ALA A 97 7.98 -22.13 16.29
C ALA A 97 7.72 -20.69 15.82
N HIS A 98 7.04 -19.91 16.65
CA HIS A 98 6.68 -18.53 16.31
C HIS A 98 6.53 -17.64 17.56
N SER A 99 6.47 -16.35 17.32
CA SER A 99 5.97 -15.34 18.27
C SER A 99 4.58 -14.85 17.85
N GLU A 100 3.86 -14.24 18.79
CA GLU A 100 2.76 -13.35 18.47
C GLU A 100 3.28 -12.08 17.76
N ARG A 101 2.37 -11.34 17.12
CA ARG A 101 2.69 -10.00 16.59
C ARG A 101 3.08 -9.04 17.71
N LEU A 102 4.26 -8.44 17.60
CA LEU A 102 4.83 -7.52 18.57
C LEU A 102 4.72 -6.08 18.07
N ALA A 103 3.96 -5.25 18.77
CA ALA A 103 3.94 -3.81 18.56
C ALA A 103 5.28 -3.15 19.00
N PRO A 104 5.57 -1.90 18.58
CA PRO A 104 6.73 -1.15 19.02
C PRO A 104 7.00 -1.25 20.53
N GLY A 105 8.22 -1.63 20.90
CA GLY A 105 8.67 -1.79 22.29
C GLY A 105 8.24 -3.08 23.00
N GLN A 106 7.40 -3.93 22.39
CA GLN A 106 7.01 -5.22 22.97
C GLN A 106 8.11 -6.26 22.85
N SER A 107 8.02 -7.32 23.65
CA SER A 107 8.98 -8.43 23.66
C SER A 107 8.27 -9.75 23.93
N ALA A 108 8.83 -10.83 23.40
CA ALA A 108 8.37 -12.20 23.62
C ALA A 108 9.56 -13.17 23.73
N GLN A 109 9.32 -14.36 24.27
CA GLN A 109 10.25 -15.48 24.16
C GLN A 109 9.71 -16.48 23.16
N VAL A 110 10.53 -16.84 22.18
CA VAL A 110 10.24 -17.90 21.20
C VAL A 110 11.06 -19.12 21.58
N ASP A 111 10.39 -20.18 21.98
CA ASP A 111 11.01 -21.49 22.17
C ASP A 111 11.10 -22.20 20.82
N VAL A 112 12.30 -22.23 20.24
CA VAL A 112 12.56 -22.85 18.94
C VAL A 112 12.66 -24.38 19.06
N GLY A 113 12.80 -24.91 20.28
CA GLY A 113 13.04 -26.33 20.50
C GLY A 113 14.49 -26.72 20.26
N VAL A 114 14.74 -28.02 20.06
CA VAL A 114 16.08 -28.58 19.86
C VAL A 114 16.55 -28.34 18.42
N VAL A 115 17.72 -27.73 18.25
CA VAL A 115 18.30 -27.41 16.94
C VAL A 115 19.28 -28.51 16.52
N ASP A 116 18.93 -29.31 15.51
CA ASP A 116 19.78 -30.38 14.98
C ASP A 116 20.02 -30.31 13.45
N HIS A 117 19.36 -29.37 12.77
CA HIS A 117 19.55 -28.98 11.38
C HIS A 117 19.40 -27.46 11.27
N THR A 118 19.70 -26.91 10.09
CA THR A 118 19.45 -25.50 9.79
C THR A 118 17.94 -25.23 9.76
N LEU A 119 17.51 -24.15 10.41
CA LEU A 119 16.13 -23.67 10.37
C LEU A 119 16.09 -22.29 9.72
N HIS A 120 15.08 -22.05 8.88
CA HIS A 120 14.81 -20.75 8.30
C HIS A 120 13.68 -20.05 9.03
N GLY A 121 13.86 -18.77 9.33
CA GLY A 121 12.87 -17.92 9.96
C GLY A 121 12.64 -16.62 9.19
N TRP A 122 11.45 -16.06 9.32
CA TRP A 122 11.04 -14.83 8.65
C TRP A 122 9.98 -14.09 9.45
N CYS A 123 9.80 -12.81 9.15
CA CYS A 123 8.65 -12.04 9.63
C CYS A 123 7.45 -12.31 8.71
N SER A 124 6.31 -12.67 9.29
CA SER A 124 5.07 -13.02 8.58
C SER A 124 4.16 -11.83 8.26
N ILE A 125 4.51 -10.63 8.76
CA ILE A 125 3.84 -9.40 8.36
C ILE A 125 3.97 -9.23 6.84
N SER A 126 2.86 -8.90 6.17
CA SER A 126 2.77 -9.03 4.72
C SER A 126 3.83 -8.20 4.01
N GLY A 127 4.63 -8.84 3.16
CA GLY A 127 5.72 -8.21 2.43
C GLY A 127 7.03 -8.01 3.21
N HIS A 128 7.08 -8.20 4.53
CA HIS A 128 8.32 -7.99 5.31
C HIS A 128 9.42 -8.98 4.93
N ARG A 129 9.06 -10.25 4.71
CA ARG A 129 9.98 -11.28 4.21
C ARG A 129 10.58 -10.89 2.86
N GLN A 130 9.75 -10.43 1.91
CA GLN A 130 10.18 -9.99 0.57
C GLN A 130 11.12 -8.78 0.64
N MET A 131 11.02 -7.96 1.69
CA MET A 131 11.97 -6.88 1.97
C MET A 131 13.28 -7.37 2.62
N GLY A 132 13.42 -8.67 2.89
CA GLY A 132 14.61 -9.32 3.45
C GLY A 132 14.59 -9.49 4.96
N MET A 133 13.41 -9.44 5.60
CA MET A 133 13.26 -9.70 7.04
C MET A 133 13.27 -11.20 7.34
N GLU A 134 14.44 -11.80 7.13
CA GLU A 134 14.72 -13.22 7.30
C GLU A 134 15.85 -13.44 8.31
N LEU A 135 15.83 -14.61 8.96
CA LEU A 135 16.91 -15.09 9.82
C LEU A 135 17.14 -16.58 9.58
N GLU A 136 18.34 -17.06 9.92
CA GLU A 136 18.71 -18.46 9.83
C GLU A 136 19.27 -18.93 11.18
N VAL A 137 18.88 -20.12 11.63
CA VAL A 137 19.45 -20.78 12.80
C VAL A 137 20.31 -21.96 12.33
N VAL A 138 21.60 -21.92 12.60
CA VAL A 138 22.57 -22.91 12.09
C VAL A 138 23.20 -23.72 13.24
N PRO A 139 23.17 -25.07 13.19
CA PRO A 139 23.80 -25.90 14.20
C PRO A 139 25.33 -25.93 14.06
N ARG A 140 26.05 -25.45 15.08
CA ARG A 140 27.51 -25.57 15.19
C ARG A 140 27.92 -26.95 15.69
N GLY A 141 28.91 -27.56 15.00
CA GLY A 141 29.54 -28.81 15.44
C GLY A 141 28.81 -30.09 15.04
N ALA A 142 27.79 -30.00 14.17
CA ALA A 142 27.39 -31.16 13.39
C ALA A 142 28.57 -31.53 12.48
N SER A 143 29.08 -32.76 12.58
CA SER A 143 30.06 -33.27 11.63
C SER A 143 29.48 -33.14 10.23
N SER A 144 30.20 -32.44 9.36
CA SER A 144 29.92 -32.36 7.93
C SER A 144 29.99 -33.77 7.33
N ASP A 145 28.84 -34.42 7.19
CA ASP A 145 28.63 -35.49 6.23
C ASP A 145 27.30 -35.22 5.54
N ASP A 146 27.34 -35.38 4.21
CA ASP A 146 26.40 -34.97 3.17
C ASP A 146 26.43 -33.46 2.86
N GLY A 147 26.86 -32.96 1.71
CA GLY A 147 27.13 -33.54 0.41
C GLY A 147 26.75 -32.47 -0.63
N ALA A 148 27.68 -32.10 -1.51
CA ALA A 148 27.50 -31.37 -2.77
C ALA A 148 26.26 -30.44 -2.93
N MET A 149 26.53 -29.13 -2.99
CA MET A 149 25.62 -28.13 -3.57
C MET A 149 25.36 -28.47 -5.04
N SER A 150 24.31 -29.25 -5.30
CA SER A 150 23.57 -29.22 -6.55
C SER A 150 22.69 -27.99 -6.50
N GLY A 151 22.87 -27.06 -7.43
CA GLY A 151 21.93 -25.97 -7.66
C GLY A 151 20.58 -26.57 -8.03
N HIS A 152 19.70 -26.66 -7.05
CA HIS A 152 18.28 -26.82 -7.25
C HIS A 152 17.61 -25.61 -6.63
N ASP A 153 16.86 -24.92 -7.48
CA ASP A 153 15.93 -23.88 -7.12
C ASP A 153 15.13 -24.31 -5.89
N MET A 154 15.36 -23.62 -4.77
CA MET A 154 14.49 -23.71 -3.61
C MET A 154 13.22 -22.93 -3.95
N ALA A 155 12.36 -23.53 -4.77
CA ALA A 155 10.93 -23.30 -4.64
C ALA A 155 10.57 -23.82 -3.24
N ALA A 156 10.69 -22.92 -2.27
CA ALA A 156 10.32 -23.18 -0.90
C ALA A 156 8.88 -23.67 -0.88
N MET A 157 8.64 -24.73 -0.11
CA MET A 157 7.32 -25.12 0.31
C MET A 157 6.75 -24.02 1.21
N SER A 158 6.26 -22.94 0.61
CA SER A 158 5.01 -22.35 1.09
C SER A 158 4.00 -23.49 1.03
N GLY A 159 3.26 -23.74 2.11
CA GLY A 159 2.00 -24.45 1.94
C GLY A 159 1.25 -23.73 0.83
N HIS A 160 1.10 -24.38 -0.33
CA HIS A 160 0.17 -23.94 -1.36
C HIS A 160 -1.22 -24.17 -0.77
N ASP A 161 -1.62 -23.31 0.16
CA ASP A 161 -3.00 -22.87 0.11
C ASP A 161 -3.12 -22.22 -1.27
N GLY A 162 -4.00 -22.78 -2.11
CA GLY A 162 -4.17 -22.32 -3.50
C GLY A 162 -4.43 -20.82 -3.57
N SER A 163 -4.12 -20.20 -4.70
CA SER A 163 -4.46 -18.80 -4.93
C SER A 163 -5.97 -18.68 -5.05
N ALA A 164 -6.59 -17.67 -4.43
CA ALA A 164 -8.03 -17.43 -4.60
C ALA A 164 -8.41 -17.17 -6.07
N ALA A 165 -7.46 -16.71 -6.88
CA ALA A 165 -7.62 -16.62 -8.33
C ALA A 165 -7.99 -17.94 -9.01
N ASP A 166 -7.62 -19.10 -8.43
CA ASP A 166 -7.94 -20.42 -8.98
C ASP A 166 -9.45 -20.73 -8.94
N ASP A 167 -10.19 -20.07 -8.03
CA ASP A 167 -11.64 -20.19 -7.87
C ASP A 167 -12.42 -19.12 -8.65
N MET A 168 -11.74 -18.13 -9.23
CA MET A 168 -12.35 -16.99 -9.90
C MET A 168 -13.00 -17.40 -11.22
N ASP A 169 -14.30 -17.12 -11.37
CA ASP A 169 -14.96 -17.04 -12.67
C ASP A 169 -15.19 -15.57 -13.00
N LEU A 170 -14.23 -14.95 -13.68
CA LEU A 170 -14.33 -13.55 -14.07
C LEU A 170 -15.64 -13.28 -14.84
N MET A 171 -16.14 -14.30 -15.56
CA MET A 171 -17.42 -14.48 -16.27
C MET A 171 -18.68 -14.18 -15.47
N ALA A 172 -18.68 -14.57 -14.20
CA ALA A 172 -19.87 -14.67 -13.37
C ALA A 172 -20.40 -13.31 -12.94
N ASP A 173 -21.66 -13.31 -12.48
CA ASP A 173 -22.23 -12.16 -11.79
C ASP A 173 -21.57 -11.99 -10.41
N PRO A 174 -21.43 -10.74 -9.92
CA PRO A 174 -21.01 -10.49 -8.55
C PRO A 174 -21.92 -11.19 -7.53
N GLY A 175 -21.37 -11.49 -6.36
CA GLY A 175 -22.12 -12.09 -5.26
C GLY A 175 -23.33 -11.24 -4.84
N PRO A 176 -24.36 -11.85 -4.21
CA PRO A 176 -25.62 -11.18 -3.89
C PRO A 176 -25.47 -9.99 -2.92
N ASP A 177 -24.39 -9.95 -2.14
CA ASP A 177 -24.10 -8.87 -1.18
C ASP A 177 -23.15 -7.81 -1.76
N PHE A 178 -22.71 -7.95 -3.02
CA PHE A 178 -21.85 -6.98 -3.68
C PHE A 178 -22.57 -5.65 -3.88
N THR A 179 -21.91 -4.56 -3.51
CA THR A 179 -22.35 -3.20 -3.77
C THR A 179 -21.32 -2.52 -4.67
N PRO A 180 -21.71 -2.02 -5.86
CA PRO A 180 -20.78 -1.35 -6.76
C PRO A 180 -20.28 -0.05 -6.16
N TYR A 181 -19.05 0.31 -6.48
CA TYR A 181 -18.49 1.61 -6.13
C TYR A 181 -19.18 2.71 -6.95
N ASP A 182 -19.76 3.70 -6.28
CA ASP A 182 -20.39 4.84 -6.95
C ASP A 182 -19.33 5.76 -7.57
N ALA A 183 -19.26 5.77 -8.89
CA ALA A 183 -18.33 6.62 -9.62
C ALA A 183 -18.77 8.09 -9.67
N VAL A 184 -19.99 8.45 -9.26
CA VAL A 184 -20.49 9.83 -9.41
C VAL A 184 -19.66 10.80 -8.56
N LEU A 185 -19.11 11.83 -9.21
CA LEU A 185 -18.57 13.00 -8.51
C LEU A 185 -19.67 14.05 -8.36
N PRO A 186 -20.21 14.28 -7.16
CA PRO A 186 -21.20 15.34 -6.96
C PRO A 186 -20.60 16.72 -7.23
N PRO A 187 -21.42 17.73 -7.57
CA PRO A 187 -20.94 19.11 -7.67
C PRO A 187 -20.25 19.58 -6.40
N LEU A 188 -19.17 20.34 -6.56
CA LEU A 188 -18.38 20.83 -5.45
C LEU A 188 -19.25 21.63 -4.48
N GLN A 189 -19.26 21.20 -3.22
CA GLN A 189 -19.92 21.96 -2.17
C GLN A 189 -19.10 23.19 -1.81
N PRO A 190 -19.72 24.40 -1.79
CA PRO A 190 -19.02 25.62 -1.44
C PRO A 190 -18.68 25.64 0.06
N LEU A 191 -17.51 26.17 0.41
CA LEU A 191 -17.12 26.44 1.79
C LEU A 191 -17.51 27.87 2.18
N ALA A 192 -17.91 28.07 3.44
CA ALA A 192 -17.98 29.41 4.00
C ALA A 192 -16.57 29.96 4.25
N HIS A 193 -16.45 31.28 4.33
CA HIS A 193 -15.16 31.94 4.51
C HIS A 193 -14.44 31.47 5.79
N GLY A 194 -13.24 30.92 5.64
CA GLY A 194 -12.41 30.43 6.74
C GLY A 194 -12.71 28.99 7.18
N GLU A 195 -13.66 28.31 6.53
CA GLU A 195 -13.88 26.87 6.73
C GLU A 195 -12.80 26.04 6.03
N VAL A 196 -12.68 24.79 6.48
CA VAL A 196 -11.78 23.78 5.92
C VAL A 196 -12.57 22.51 5.62
N ARG A 197 -12.11 21.73 4.65
CA ARG A 197 -12.69 20.43 4.32
C ARG A 197 -12.27 19.42 5.37
N LYS A 198 -13.17 19.10 6.29
CA LYS A 198 -12.92 18.14 7.37
C LYS A 198 -13.45 16.77 7.01
N SER A 199 -12.66 15.75 7.28
CA SER A 199 -13.10 14.35 7.21
C SER A 199 -12.42 13.51 8.28
N THR A 200 -13.08 12.43 8.65
CA THR A 200 -12.47 11.34 9.43
C THR A 200 -12.47 10.12 8.54
N ILE A 201 -11.31 9.50 8.39
CA ILE A 201 -11.12 8.25 7.65
C ILE A 201 -10.65 7.21 8.66
N THR A 202 -11.38 6.10 8.76
CA THR A 202 -10.96 4.94 9.55
C THR A 202 -10.23 3.96 8.64
N ILE A 203 -9.19 3.32 9.15
CA ILE A 203 -8.55 2.21 8.45
C ILE A 203 -9.12 0.92 9.01
N ASN A 204 -9.65 0.09 8.13
CA ASN A 204 -10.25 -1.19 8.48
C ASN A 204 -9.56 -2.33 7.71
N GLU A 205 -9.56 -3.52 8.31
CA GLU A 205 -9.15 -4.76 7.66
C GLU A 205 -10.33 -5.72 7.66
N GLU A 206 -10.84 -6.06 6.47
CA GLU A 206 -12.10 -6.77 6.33
C GLU A 206 -12.05 -7.75 5.17
N THR A 207 -12.68 -8.91 5.35
CA THR A 207 -12.84 -9.88 4.27
C THR A 207 -14.03 -9.48 3.40
N LYS A 208 -13.78 -9.29 2.11
CA LYS A 208 -14.78 -8.88 1.11
C LYS A 208 -14.63 -9.73 -0.15
N GLU A 209 -15.75 -9.88 -0.87
CA GLU A 209 -15.69 -10.34 -2.26
C GLU A 209 -15.08 -9.23 -3.12
N VAL A 210 -13.95 -9.51 -3.77
CA VAL A 210 -13.20 -8.54 -4.59
C VAL A 210 -13.21 -8.86 -6.09
N ALA A 211 -13.65 -10.07 -6.43
CA ALA A 211 -14.00 -10.53 -7.77
C ALA A 211 -14.99 -11.71 -7.61
N PRO A 212 -15.75 -12.11 -8.65
CA PRO A 212 -16.72 -13.19 -8.50
C PRO A 212 -16.06 -14.50 -8.04
N GLY A 213 -16.49 -14.99 -6.86
CA GLY A 213 -15.92 -16.19 -6.23
C GLY A 213 -14.61 -15.99 -5.46
N VAL A 214 -14.12 -14.75 -5.33
CA VAL A 214 -12.85 -14.42 -4.68
C VAL A 214 -13.10 -13.56 -3.44
N GLU A 215 -12.87 -14.12 -2.26
CA GLU A 215 -12.84 -13.36 -1.02
C GLU A 215 -11.40 -13.03 -0.63
N GLN A 216 -11.11 -11.76 -0.32
CA GLN A 216 -9.82 -11.32 0.19
C GLN A 216 -10.01 -10.44 1.42
N LYS A 217 -9.05 -10.50 2.35
CA LYS A 217 -8.89 -9.52 3.43
C LYS A 217 -8.24 -8.26 2.87
N VAL A 218 -9.08 -7.30 2.52
CA VAL A 218 -8.68 -5.98 2.04
C VAL A 218 -8.36 -5.04 3.20
N TRP A 219 -7.52 -4.05 2.93
CA TRP A 219 -7.20 -2.95 3.83
C TRP A 219 -7.77 -1.67 3.23
N THR A 220 -8.71 -1.04 3.92
CA THR A 220 -9.52 0.05 3.35
C THR A 220 -9.28 1.37 4.06
N PHE A 221 -9.38 2.47 3.30
CA PHE A 221 -9.61 3.80 3.85
C PHE A 221 -11.12 4.05 3.85
N GLY A 222 -11.76 4.00 5.01
CA GLY A 222 -13.21 4.00 5.14
C GLY A 222 -13.78 2.59 4.98
N ASP A 223 -14.94 2.48 4.34
CA ASP A 223 -15.69 1.22 4.20
C ASP A 223 -15.68 0.70 2.74
N THR A 224 -14.86 1.29 1.87
CA THR A 224 -14.81 0.99 0.44
C THR A 224 -13.38 0.78 -0.05
N MET A 225 -13.24 0.07 -1.15
CA MET A 225 -12.01 -0.06 -1.95
C MET A 225 -12.38 0.31 -3.40
N PRO A 226 -11.90 1.45 -3.94
CA PRO A 226 -11.02 2.46 -3.36
C PRO A 226 -11.64 3.19 -2.17
N GLY A 227 -10.85 3.98 -1.46
CA GLY A 227 -11.35 4.86 -0.40
C GLY A 227 -12.23 6.03 -0.91
N PRO A 228 -12.74 6.88 -0.01
CA PRO A 228 -13.62 7.99 -0.36
C PRO A 228 -12.92 9.05 -1.22
N VAL A 229 -13.61 9.52 -2.27
CA VAL A 229 -13.13 10.68 -3.03
C VAL A 229 -13.25 11.94 -2.19
N LEU A 230 -12.12 12.63 -1.97
CA LEU A 230 -12.10 13.96 -1.38
C LEU A 230 -12.20 15.01 -2.50
N HIS A 231 -13.11 15.98 -2.38
CA HIS A 231 -13.38 16.94 -3.45
C HIS A 231 -13.22 18.38 -2.96
N GLY A 232 -12.41 19.15 -3.67
CA GLY A 232 -12.07 20.53 -3.39
C GLY A 232 -11.76 21.35 -4.64
N GLN A 233 -11.33 22.58 -4.42
CA GLN A 233 -10.79 23.48 -5.44
C GLN A 233 -9.45 24.06 -4.95
N VAL A 234 -8.68 24.62 -5.86
CA VAL A 234 -7.40 25.26 -5.54
C VAL A 234 -7.59 26.31 -4.42
N GLY A 235 -6.76 26.22 -3.39
CA GLY A 235 -6.77 27.10 -2.22
C GLY A 235 -7.52 26.53 -1.01
N ASP A 236 -8.31 25.48 -1.18
CA ASP A 236 -8.97 24.83 -0.04
C ASP A 236 -7.97 24.16 0.89
N THR A 237 -8.23 24.23 2.20
CA THR A 237 -7.49 23.45 3.20
C THR A 237 -8.28 22.20 3.57
N PHE A 238 -7.61 21.06 3.57
CA PHE A 238 -8.13 19.78 4.06
C PHE A 238 -7.56 19.49 5.44
N GLU A 239 -8.40 18.96 6.33
CA GLU A 239 -8.04 18.48 7.66
C GLU A 239 -8.66 17.09 7.85
N VAL A 240 -7.84 16.06 7.68
CA VAL A 240 -8.24 14.66 7.69
C VAL A 240 -7.76 14.02 8.98
N THR A 241 -8.67 13.47 9.77
CA THR A 241 -8.33 12.63 10.92
C THR A 241 -8.28 11.17 10.46
N LEU A 242 -7.13 10.54 10.55
CA LEU A 242 -6.95 9.12 10.23
C LEU A 242 -6.89 8.32 11.53
N VAL A 243 -7.67 7.24 11.63
CA VAL A 243 -7.72 6.35 12.80
C VAL A 243 -7.47 4.92 12.36
N ASN A 244 -6.47 4.26 12.93
CA ASN A 244 -6.15 2.88 12.57
C ASN A 244 -6.91 1.88 13.46
N HIS A 245 -7.91 1.20 12.91
CA HIS A 245 -8.61 0.09 13.59
C HIS A 245 -8.13 -1.30 13.15
N GLY A 246 -7.14 -1.35 12.26
CA GLY A 246 -6.52 -2.59 11.77
C GLY A 246 -5.61 -3.25 12.80
N THR A 247 -4.96 -4.31 12.33
CA THR A 247 -3.95 -5.07 13.07
C THR A 247 -2.54 -4.81 12.56
N GLU A 248 -2.40 -4.24 11.37
CA GLU A 248 -1.15 -3.76 10.79
C GLU A 248 -0.90 -2.28 11.10
N ALA A 249 0.35 -1.85 10.96
CA ALA A 249 0.69 -0.44 10.96
C ALA A 249 0.32 0.20 9.61
N HIS A 250 -0.43 1.29 9.63
CA HIS A 250 -0.90 1.96 8.42
C HIS A 250 -0.66 3.46 8.49
N GLY A 251 -0.34 4.08 7.35
CA GLY A 251 -0.17 5.53 7.22
C GLY A 251 -1.05 6.10 6.11
N ILE A 252 -0.84 7.38 5.78
CA ILE A 252 -1.45 8.02 4.61
C ILE A 252 -0.51 9.07 4.02
N ASP A 253 -0.39 9.05 2.70
CA ASP A 253 0.23 10.09 1.89
C ASP A 253 -0.82 10.70 0.96
N PHE A 254 -0.93 12.02 0.95
CA PHE A 254 -1.80 12.78 0.05
C PHE A 254 -0.94 13.54 -0.96
N HIS A 255 -0.97 13.15 -2.24
CA HIS A 255 -0.19 13.83 -3.28
C HIS A 255 -0.70 15.26 -3.57
N ALA A 256 -1.95 15.56 -3.21
CA ALA A 256 -2.50 16.92 -3.26
C ALA A 256 -1.86 17.87 -2.22
N GLY A 257 -1.14 17.33 -1.23
CA GLY A 257 -0.47 18.11 -0.18
C GLY A 257 1.03 18.21 -0.41
N SER A 258 1.64 19.31 0.06
CA SER A 258 3.09 19.48 0.08
C SER A 258 3.58 19.59 1.53
N LEU A 259 3.92 18.45 2.14
CA LEU A 259 4.39 18.35 3.53
C LEU A 259 5.60 17.43 3.62
N ALA A 260 6.42 17.61 4.66
CA ALA A 260 7.53 16.70 4.93
C ALA A 260 7.00 15.35 5.48
N PRO A 261 7.49 14.20 4.96
CA PRO A 261 6.96 12.89 5.33
C PRO A 261 7.27 12.45 6.76
N ASP A 262 8.32 12.99 7.39
CA ASP A 262 8.84 12.56 8.70
C ASP A 262 7.87 12.68 9.89
N THR A 263 6.67 13.21 9.66
CA THR A 263 5.67 13.47 10.70
C THR A 263 4.33 12.83 10.35
N VAL A 264 3.53 13.51 9.52
CA VAL A 264 2.13 13.16 9.26
C VAL A 264 1.93 11.96 8.33
N MET A 265 3.00 11.49 7.67
CA MET A 265 2.99 10.32 6.78
C MET A 265 3.63 9.08 7.43
N LYS A 266 3.97 9.11 8.73
CA LYS A 266 4.51 7.94 9.40
C LYS A 266 3.44 6.85 9.58
N PRO A 267 3.83 5.56 9.58
CA PRO A 267 2.94 4.48 10.00
C PRO A 267 2.36 4.76 11.39
N ILE A 268 1.07 4.45 11.53
CA ILE A 268 0.32 4.57 12.76
C ILE A 268 0.08 3.15 13.26
N PRO A 269 0.50 2.82 14.49
CA PRO A 269 0.26 1.48 15.04
C PRO A 269 -1.25 1.22 15.21
N PRO A 270 -1.67 -0.05 15.34
CA PRO A 270 -3.04 -0.42 15.67
C PRO A 270 -3.60 0.40 16.85
N GLY A 271 -4.80 0.96 16.68
CA GLY A 271 -5.47 1.83 17.65
C GLY A 271 -4.96 3.28 17.70
N GLY A 272 -3.94 3.63 16.93
CA GLY A 272 -3.41 5.00 16.84
C GLY A 272 -4.23 5.93 15.94
N SER A 273 -3.89 7.21 15.95
CA SER A 273 -4.49 8.21 15.05
C SER A 273 -3.54 9.37 14.74
N VAL A 274 -3.76 10.04 13.61
CA VAL A 274 -3.07 11.27 13.21
C VAL A 274 -4.06 12.26 12.59
N VAL A 275 -3.81 13.55 12.76
CA VAL A 275 -4.51 14.61 12.01
C VAL A 275 -3.57 15.12 10.93
N TYR A 276 -3.96 14.92 9.68
CA TYR A 276 -3.23 15.37 8.50
C TYR A 276 -3.90 16.64 7.96
N ARG A 277 -3.15 17.74 7.84
CA ARG A 277 -3.68 19.02 7.35
C ARG A 277 -2.82 19.57 6.22
N PHE A 278 -3.41 19.79 5.03
CA PHE A 278 -2.73 20.37 3.88
C PHE A 278 -3.60 21.38 3.13
N THR A 279 -2.97 22.33 2.42
CA THR A 279 -3.67 23.23 1.49
C THR A 279 -3.46 22.72 0.07
N ALA A 280 -4.53 22.61 -0.71
CA ALA A 280 -4.47 22.19 -2.10
C ALA A 280 -4.00 23.35 -2.98
N GLU A 281 -2.70 23.42 -3.26
CA GLU A 281 -2.11 24.52 -4.04
C GLU A 281 -2.23 24.34 -5.55
N ARG A 282 -2.59 23.13 -6.01
CA ARG A 282 -2.59 22.75 -7.43
C ARG A 282 -3.82 21.93 -7.80
N ALA A 283 -4.33 22.16 -8.99
CA ALA A 283 -5.49 21.47 -9.54
C ALA A 283 -5.12 20.11 -10.14
N GLY A 284 -6.03 19.15 -10.09
CA GLY A 284 -5.87 17.80 -10.61
C GLY A 284 -6.68 16.79 -9.84
N ILE A 285 -6.66 15.55 -10.32
CA ILE A 285 -7.03 14.38 -9.50
C ILE A 285 -5.73 13.78 -8.97
N TRP A 286 -5.60 13.75 -7.65
CA TRP A 286 -4.39 13.35 -6.95
C TRP A 286 -4.64 12.03 -6.23
N MET A 287 -3.67 11.13 -6.28
CA MET A 287 -3.73 9.93 -5.46
C MET A 287 -3.55 10.29 -3.97
N TYR A 288 -4.23 9.53 -3.11
CA TYR A 288 -3.75 9.31 -1.77
C TYR A 288 -3.65 7.80 -1.52
N HIS A 289 -2.69 7.38 -0.72
CA HIS A 289 -2.46 5.96 -0.44
C HIS A 289 -1.78 5.72 0.91
N CYS A 290 -1.72 4.46 1.34
CA CYS A 290 -0.98 4.10 2.53
C CYS A 290 0.52 4.37 2.35
N SER A 291 1.14 4.97 3.37
CA SER A 291 2.57 5.29 3.40
C SER A 291 3.40 4.28 4.20
N SER A 292 2.79 3.19 4.68
CA SER A 292 3.50 2.11 5.37
C SER A 292 4.28 1.22 4.40
N MET A 293 5.42 0.70 4.85
CA MET A 293 6.23 -0.22 4.07
C MET A 293 5.81 -1.68 4.29
N PRO A 294 5.75 -2.52 3.25
CA PRO A 294 6.03 -2.21 1.84
C PRO A 294 4.81 -1.58 1.15
N MET A 295 4.96 -0.35 0.65
CA MET A 295 3.83 0.43 0.11
C MET A 295 3.09 -0.27 -1.02
N SER A 296 3.81 -1.01 -1.87
CA SER A 296 3.20 -1.76 -2.99
C SER A 296 2.16 -2.77 -2.52
N VAL A 297 2.42 -3.48 -1.42
CA VAL A 297 1.48 -4.45 -0.83
C VAL A 297 0.29 -3.73 -0.21
N HIS A 298 0.51 -2.61 0.49
CA HIS A 298 -0.61 -1.85 1.06
C HIS A 298 -1.54 -1.28 -0.02
N ILE A 299 -0.99 -0.75 -1.12
CA ILE A 299 -1.78 -0.25 -2.25
C ILE A 299 -2.53 -1.41 -2.92
N ALA A 300 -1.82 -2.50 -3.25
CA ALA A 300 -2.41 -3.69 -3.87
C ALA A 300 -3.52 -4.34 -3.02
N ASN A 301 -3.47 -4.18 -1.70
CA ASN A 301 -4.48 -4.70 -0.80
C ASN A 301 -5.67 -3.75 -0.57
N GLY A 302 -5.74 -2.62 -1.29
CA GLY A 302 -6.89 -1.72 -1.33
C GLY A 302 -6.69 -0.31 -0.78
N MET A 303 -5.50 0.02 -0.27
CA MET A 303 -5.28 1.30 0.44
C MET A 303 -4.91 2.45 -0.49
N PHE A 304 -5.86 2.88 -1.30
CA PHE A 304 -5.72 4.03 -2.19
C PHE A 304 -7.06 4.75 -2.39
N GLY A 305 -7.01 6.00 -2.86
CA GLY A 305 -8.18 6.79 -3.24
C GLY A 305 -7.76 8.08 -3.95
N ALA A 306 -8.71 8.98 -4.17
CA ALA A 306 -8.50 10.20 -4.93
C ALA A 306 -8.86 11.48 -4.17
N VAL A 307 -8.09 12.54 -4.40
CA VAL A 307 -8.42 13.92 -4.09
C VAL A 307 -8.62 14.68 -5.40
N VAL A 308 -9.86 15.05 -5.72
CA VAL A 308 -10.17 15.90 -6.88
C VAL A 308 -10.09 17.37 -6.45
N ILE A 309 -9.18 18.12 -7.05
CA ILE A 309 -9.01 19.56 -6.86
C ILE A 309 -9.34 20.26 -8.18
N GLU A 310 -10.48 20.93 -8.23
CA GLU A 310 -10.92 21.66 -9.42
C GLU A 310 -9.99 22.86 -9.70
N PRO A 311 -9.56 23.07 -10.97
CA PRO A 311 -8.91 24.31 -11.36
C PRO A 311 -9.87 25.50 -11.29
N PRO A 312 -9.35 26.73 -11.18
CA PRO A 312 -10.16 27.93 -11.32
C PRO A 312 -10.96 27.91 -12.63
N ASP A 313 -12.20 28.38 -12.57
CA ASP A 313 -13.09 28.52 -13.73
C ASP A 313 -13.35 27.23 -14.51
N LEU A 314 -13.28 26.06 -13.86
CA LEU A 314 -13.60 24.78 -14.46
C LEU A 314 -15.02 24.80 -15.07
N PRO A 315 -15.18 24.57 -16.39
CA PRO A 315 -16.51 24.57 -17.01
C PRO A 315 -17.43 23.52 -16.39
N LYS A 316 -18.71 23.86 -16.28
CA LYS A 316 -19.74 22.94 -15.79
C LYS A 316 -20.02 21.86 -16.82
N VAL A 317 -20.33 20.67 -16.32
CA VAL A 317 -20.75 19.51 -17.10
C VAL A 317 -22.05 18.97 -16.54
N ASP A 318 -22.78 18.18 -17.33
CA ASP A 318 -24.05 17.58 -16.90
C ASP A 318 -23.81 16.38 -15.99
N ARG A 319 -22.72 15.63 -16.23
CA ARG A 319 -22.29 14.50 -15.40
C ARG A 319 -20.79 14.50 -15.17
N SER A 320 -20.39 14.14 -13.96
CA SER A 320 -18.99 13.96 -13.59
C SER A 320 -18.82 12.61 -12.90
N TYR A 321 -17.80 11.87 -13.33
CA TYR A 321 -17.43 10.58 -12.77
C TYR A 321 -15.97 10.57 -12.30
N VAL A 322 -15.64 9.69 -11.36
CA VAL A 322 -14.28 9.36 -10.94
C VAL A 322 -14.03 7.88 -11.17
N VAL A 323 -12.98 7.57 -11.92
CA VAL A 323 -12.55 6.22 -12.29
C VAL A 323 -11.08 6.05 -11.90
N LEU A 324 -10.81 5.10 -11.02
CA LEU A 324 -9.49 4.74 -10.53
C LEU A 324 -9.14 3.38 -11.12
N GLN A 325 -8.05 3.29 -11.87
CA GLN A 325 -7.50 1.98 -12.25
C GLN A 325 -6.59 1.45 -11.16
N SER A 326 -6.74 0.18 -10.81
CA SER A 326 -5.87 -0.53 -9.87
C SER A 326 -5.63 -1.97 -10.28
N GLU A 327 -4.59 -2.57 -9.70
CA GLU A 327 -4.29 -3.99 -9.83
C GLU A 327 -4.55 -4.76 -8.53
N GLN A 328 -5.05 -5.99 -8.64
CA GLN A 328 -5.17 -6.91 -7.51
C GLN A 328 -4.33 -8.18 -7.71
N TYR A 329 -3.76 -8.65 -6.62
CA TYR A 329 -2.80 -9.75 -6.56
C TYR A 329 -3.28 -10.71 -5.49
N PHE A 330 -4.17 -11.64 -5.82
CA PHE A 330 -4.87 -12.48 -4.85
C PHE A 330 -3.92 -13.47 -4.18
N GLY A 331 -3.97 -13.48 -2.84
CA GLY A 331 -3.45 -14.57 -2.02
C GLY A 331 -4.49 -15.69 -1.88
N PRO A 332 -4.38 -16.56 -0.86
CA PRO A 332 -5.39 -17.57 -0.57
C PRO A 332 -6.77 -16.95 -0.24
N GLN A 333 -7.83 -17.76 -0.33
CA GLN A 333 -9.19 -17.31 0.01
C GLN A 333 -9.26 -16.76 1.44
N GLY A 334 -9.86 -15.57 1.59
CA GLY A 334 -9.91 -14.81 2.84
C GLY A 334 -8.57 -14.23 3.30
N GLY A 335 -7.48 -14.46 2.55
CA GLY A 335 -6.15 -13.91 2.77
C GLY A 335 -5.99 -12.51 2.18
N SER A 336 -4.86 -11.87 2.44
CA SER A 336 -4.50 -10.58 1.83
C SER A 336 -3.72 -10.78 0.53
N ALA A 337 -3.41 -9.68 -0.14
CA ALA A 337 -2.66 -9.67 -1.39
C ALA A 337 -1.35 -10.48 -1.29
N ASP A 338 -1.06 -11.28 -2.32
CA ASP A 338 0.14 -12.10 -2.43
C ASP A 338 1.36 -11.19 -2.70
N PRO A 339 2.28 -11.05 -1.73
CA PRO A 339 3.43 -10.16 -1.88
C PRO A 339 4.42 -10.62 -2.96
N ASP A 340 4.49 -11.92 -3.27
CA ASP A 340 5.38 -12.42 -4.33
C ASP A 340 4.83 -12.05 -5.71
N LYS A 341 3.51 -12.15 -5.91
CA LYS A 341 2.86 -11.66 -7.15
C LYS A 341 2.98 -10.15 -7.30
N VAL A 342 2.81 -9.39 -6.20
CA VAL A 342 3.01 -7.93 -6.19
C VAL A 342 4.42 -7.58 -6.65
N MET A 343 5.44 -8.23 -6.08
CA MET A 343 6.85 -8.00 -6.44
C MET A 343 7.18 -8.44 -7.87
N ALA A 344 6.51 -9.49 -8.38
CA ALA A 344 6.64 -9.93 -9.77
C ALA A 344 5.93 -9.01 -10.77
N GLY A 345 5.00 -8.16 -10.32
CA GLY A 345 4.21 -7.28 -11.19
C GLY A 345 3.20 -8.04 -12.06
N VAL A 346 2.74 -9.21 -11.63
CA VAL A 346 1.77 -10.05 -12.34
C VAL A 346 0.44 -10.07 -11.59
N PRO A 347 -0.53 -9.21 -11.95
CA PRO A 347 -1.82 -9.18 -11.27
C PRO A 347 -2.76 -10.27 -11.78
N ASP A 348 -3.70 -10.65 -10.91
CA ASP A 348 -4.81 -11.54 -11.24
C ASP A 348 -5.94 -10.76 -11.92
N THR A 349 -6.24 -9.56 -11.42
CA THR A 349 -7.20 -8.62 -12.03
C THR A 349 -6.61 -7.23 -12.17
N VAL A 350 -7.13 -6.50 -13.16
CA VAL A 350 -7.00 -5.05 -13.25
C VAL A 350 -8.41 -4.53 -13.34
N ASP A 351 -8.73 -3.49 -12.60
CA ASP A 351 -10.11 -3.05 -12.41
C ASP A 351 -10.23 -1.53 -12.43
N PHE A 352 -11.45 -1.09 -12.70
CA PHE A 352 -11.88 0.27 -12.43
C PHE A 352 -12.68 0.27 -11.14
N ASN A 353 -12.25 1.09 -10.18
CA ASN A 353 -12.87 1.26 -8.87
C ASN A 353 -12.97 -0.05 -8.04
N GLY A 354 -11.93 -0.89 -8.07
CA GLY A 354 -11.68 -1.92 -7.05
C GLY A 354 -12.42 -3.24 -7.23
N TYR A 355 -13.21 -3.41 -8.30
CA TYR A 355 -13.85 -4.68 -8.62
C TYR A 355 -13.89 -4.87 -10.15
N PRO A 356 -13.39 -5.99 -10.69
CA PRO A 356 -13.28 -6.19 -12.12
C PRO A 356 -14.66 -6.25 -12.78
N ARG A 357 -14.83 -5.51 -13.89
CA ARG A 357 -16.06 -5.46 -14.68
C ARG A 357 -17.31 -4.99 -13.92
N GLN A 358 -17.17 -4.34 -12.76
CA GLN A 358 -18.36 -3.91 -12.00
C GLN A 358 -19.31 -3.04 -12.83
N TYR A 359 -18.77 -2.21 -13.71
CA TYR A 359 -19.53 -1.31 -14.56
C TYR A 359 -20.11 -1.98 -15.82
N ASP A 360 -19.87 -3.28 -16.03
CA ASP A 360 -20.62 -4.09 -16.98
C ASP A 360 -21.96 -4.53 -16.38
N HIS A 361 -21.96 -4.84 -15.09
CA HIS A 361 -23.15 -5.21 -14.33
C HIS A 361 -23.93 -3.98 -13.84
N PHE A 362 -23.23 -2.87 -13.58
CA PHE A 362 -23.80 -1.61 -13.12
C PHE A 362 -23.32 -0.42 -13.99
N PRO A 363 -23.81 -0.30 -15.24
CA PRO A 363 -23.36 0.73 -16.16
C PRO A 363 -23.49 2.17 -15.63
N LEU A 364 -22.58 3.03 -16.04
CA LEU A 364 -22.60 4.46 -15.73
C LEU A 364 -23.69 5.16 -16.56
N PRO A 365 -24.69 5.81 -15.95
CA PRO A 365 -25.79 6.40 -16.71
C PRO A 365 -25.36 7.69 -17.43
N ALA A 366 -25.83 7.88 -18.67
CA ALA A 366 -25.70 9.13 -19.40
C ALA A 366 -26.90 9.34 -20.33
N LYS A 367 -27.02 10.55 -20.89
CA LYS A 367 -27.99 10.86 -21.94
C LYS A 367 -27.33 11.44 -23.17
N VAL A 368 -28.01 11.26 -24.30
CA VAL A 368 -27.62 11.91 -25.56
C VAL A 368 -27.50 13.42 -25.36
N GLY A 369 -26.38 13.98 -25.81
CA GLY A 369 -26.10 15.41 -25.72
C GLY A 369 -25.66 15.94 -24.35
N GLU A 370 -25.67 15.13 -23.29
CA GLU A 370 -25.06 15.52 -22.01
C GLU A 370 -23.54 15.64 -22.17
N ARG A 371 -22.98 16.69 -21.57
CA ARG A 371 -21.54 16.84 -21.36
C ARG A 371 -21.13 15.95 -20.20
N VAL A 372 -20.30 14.95 -20.47
CA VAL A 372 -19.78 14.02 -19.47
C VAL A 372 -18.30 14.28 -19.24
N ARG A 373 -17.90 14.49 -17.99
CA ARG A 373 -16.50 14.51 -17.54
C ARG A 373 -16.19 13.22 -16.78
N VAL A 374 -15.05 12.60 -17.08
CA VAL A 374 -14.52 11.48 -16.31
C VAL A 374 -13.15 11.87 -15.80
N TRP A 375 -13.02 12.02 -14.49
CA TRP A 375 -11.73 12.10 -13.83
C TRP A 375 -11.14 10.70 -13.75
N VAL A 376 -9.95 10.53 -14.30
CA VAL A 376 -9.25 9.24 -14.34
C VAL A 376 -7.98 9.36 -13.53
N LEU A 377 -7.78 8.42 -12.61
CA LEU A 377 -6.55 8.27 -11.85
C LEU A 377 -6.02 6.85 -12.09
N ASP A 378 -4.75 6.75 -12.43
CA ASP A 378 -4.03 5.50 -12.37
C ASP A 378 -3.46 5.32 -10.96
N ALA A 379 -4.12 4.51 -10.13
CA ALA A 379 -3.66 4.27 -8.76
C ALA A 379 -2.52 3.22 -8.73
N GLY A 380 -2.45 2.34 -9.73
CA GLY A 380 -1.43 1.28 -9.80
C GLY A 380 -1.67 0.12 -8.83
N PRO A 381 -0.62 -0.43 -8.19
CA PRO A 381 0.67 0.22 -7.92
C PRO A 381 1.69 0.26 -9.06
N SER A 382 1.52 -0.51 -10.14
CA SER A 382 2.61 -0.77 -11.10
C SER A 382 2.24 -0.63 -12.58
N ARG A 383 0.97 -0.74 -12.98
CA ARG A 383 0.60 -0.75 -14.41
C ARG A 383 0.08 0.59 -14.86
N ALA A 384 0.41 0.94 -16.12
CA ALA A 384 -0.13 2.12 -16.77
C ALA A 384 -1.57 1.86 -17.27
N THR A 385 -2.39 2.91 -17.34
CA THR A 385 -3.67 2.89 -18.05
C THR A 385 -3.61 3.63 -19.38
N ALA A 386 -4.40 3.14 -20.34
CA ALA A 386 -4.73 3.85 -21.56
C ALA A 386 -6.24 4.01 -21.66
N PHE A 387 -6.83 4.86 -20.82
CA PHE A 387 -8.28 4.99 -20.70
C PHE A 387 -8.91 5.42 -22.02
N HIS A 388 -9.87 4.63 -22.51
CA HIS A 388 -10.52 4.80 -23.80
C HIS A 388 -12.02 4.55 -23.67
N VAL A 389 -12.84 5.30 -24.40
CA VAL A 389 -14.29 5.06 -24.52
C VAL A 389 -14.60 4.72 -25.97
N VAL A 390 -15.02 3.49 -26.21
CA VAL A 390 -15.35 2.94 -27.52
C VAL A 390 -16.62 3.63 -28.05
N GLY A 391 -16.58 4.06 -29.30
CA GLY A 391 -17.73 4.66 -29.98
C GLY A 391 -17.86 6.18 -29.82
N THR A 392 -16.98 6.82 -29.07
CA THR A 392 -16.90 8.29 -29.01
C THR A 392 -15.44 8.78 -29.00
N GLN A 393 -15.26 10.10 -28.97
CA GLN A 393 -13.95 10.76 -28.90
C GLN A 393 -13.97 11.79 -27.78
N PHE A 394 -12.82 12.02 -27.18
CA PHE A 394 -12.65 13.10 -26.22
C PHE A 394 -12.40 14.41 -26.96
N ASP A 395 -13.20 15.42 -26.68
CA ASP A 395 -12.97 16.77 -27.20
C ASP A 395 -12.25 17.67 -26.17
N THR A 396 -12.06 17.17 -24.93
CA THR A 396 -11.25 17.82 -23.89
C THR A 396 -10.43 16.77 -23.17
N VAL A 397 -9.16 17.09 -22.95
CA VAL A 397 -8.23 16.24 -22.19
C VAL A 397 -7.37 17.14 -21.31
N TYR A 398 -7.39 16.86 -20.01
CA TYR A 398 -6.53 17.44 -19.00
C TYR A 398 -5.69 16.33 -18.37
N SER A 399 -4.38 16.54 -18.25
CA SER A 399 -3.45 15.56 -17.67
C SER A 399 -2.39 16.30 -16.87
N GLU A 400 -2.14 15.85 -15.63
CA GLU A 400 -1.01 16.30 -14.78
C GLU A 400 -0.88 17.83 -14.67
N GLY A 401 -2.00 18.55 -14.56
CA GLY A 401 -1.97 20.01 -14.41
C GLY A 401 -2.21 20.82 -15.69
N ALA A 402 -2.33 20.18 -16.86
CA ALA A 402 -2.37 20.87 -18.15
C ALA A 402 -3.45 20.33 -19.09
N TYR A 403 -4.10 21.24 -19.83
CA TYR A 403 -4.96 20.88 -20.95
C TYR A 403 -4.14 20.47 -22.16
N LEU A 404 -4.28 19.22 -22.58
CA LEU A 404 -3.77 18.72 -23.86
C LEU A 404 -4.74 19.03 -25.01
N LEU A 405 -6.04 19.14 -24.71
CA LEU A 405 -7.12 19.44 -25.66
C LEU A 405 -8.27 20.18 -24.96
N GLY A 406 -8.92 21.14 -25.65
CA GLY A 406 -10.18 21.77 -25.22
C GLY A 406 -10.06 22.90 -24.19
N GLY A 407 -8.87 23.11 -23.62
CA GLY A 407 -8.60 24.16 -22.63
C GLY A 407 -8.55 25.59 -23.20
N GLY A 408 -8.51 26.58 -22.30
CA GLY A 408 -8.23 27.97 -22.69
C GLY A 408 -6.76 28.15 -23.13
N GLY A 409 -6.53 28.96 -24.17
CA GLY A 409 -5.18 29.38 -24.58
C GLY A 409 -4.44 28.44 -25.56
N ASP A 410 -5.01 28.21 -26.74
CA ASP A 410 -4.42 27.48 -27.87
C ASP A 410 -4.28 25.95 -27.74
N SER A 411 -4.70 25.33 -26.64
CA SER A 411 -4.77 23.86 -26.46
C SER A 411 -5.80 23.21 -27.40
N GLY A 412 -5.39 22.86 -28.62
CA GLY A 412 -6.28 22.31 -29.65
C GLY A 412 -6.93 23.36 -30.58
N ALA A 413 -6.23 24.49 -30.78
CA ALA A 413 -6.65 25.75 -31.40
C ALA A 413 -7.42 25.73 -32.74
N THR A 414 -7.71 24.59 -33.35
CA THR A 414 -8.57 24.52 -34.56
C THR A 414 -10.03 24.19 -34.25
N GLY A 415 -10.39 23.85 -33.00
CA GLY A 415 -11.75 23.48 -32.61
C GLY A 415 -12.26 22.17 -33.23
N SER A 416 -11.38 21.43 -33.91
CA SER A 416 -11.68 20.17 -34.60
C SER A 416 -10.77 19.02 -34.15
N GLY A 417 -9.96 19.24 -33.12
CA GLY A 417 -9.09 18.21 -32.54
C GLY A 417 -9.89 17.26 -31.66
N GLY A 418 -9.45 16.00 -31.59
CA GLY A 418 -10.00 14.98 -30.72
C GLY A 418 -8.89 14.10 -30.15
N SER A 419 -9.12 13.51 -28.98
CA SER A 419 -8.28 12.45 -28.44
C SER A 419 -9.06 11.14 -28.37
N GLN A 420 -8.36 10.05 -28.64
CA GLN A 420 -8.92 8.70 -28.53
C GLN A 420 -8.70 8.08 -27.15
N ALA A 421 -7.65 8.49 -26.43
CA ALA A 421 -7.26 7.88 -25.16
C ALA A 421 -6.61 8.90 -24.22
N LEU A 422 -6.71 8.65 -22.92
CA LEU A 422 -5.91 9.31 -21.88
C LEU A 422 -4.92 8.28 -21.33
N GLY A 423 -3.64 8.45 -21.67
CA GLY A 423 -2.56 7.62 -21.14
C GLY A 423 -2.04 8.18 -19.82
N LEU A 424 -1.96 7.34 -18.79
CA LEU A 424 -1.47 7.68 -17.46
C LEU A 424 -0.51 6.59 -16.98
N MET A 425 0.56 6.99 -16.31
CA MET A 425 1.43 6.09 -15.54
C MET A 425 0.90 5.96 -14.09
N PRO A 426 1.35 4.98 -13.30
CA PRO A 426 1.00 4.91 -11.88
C PRO A 426 1.18 6.24 -11.15
N ALA A 427 0.21 6.60 -10.33
CA ALA A 427 0.04 7.87 -9.63
C ALA A 427 -0.28 9.11 -10.50
N GLN A 428 -0.46 8.96 -11.82
CA GLN A 428 -0.85 10.08 -12.68
C GLN A 428 -2.36 10.19 -12.83
N GLY A 429 -2.83 11.43 -12.97
CA GLY A 429 -4.24 11.77 -13.03
C GLY A 429 -4.60 12.76 -14.13
N GLY A 430 -5.86 12.74 -14.52
CA GLY A 430 -6.42 13.67 -15.48
C GLY A 430 -7.94 13.66 -15.53
N PHE A 431 -8.51 14.35 -16.52
CA PHE A 431 -9.89 14.14 -16.91
C PHE A 431 -10.05 14.22 -18.43
N VAL A 432 -11.08 13.55 -18.91
CA VAL A 432 -11.56 13.64 -20.29
C VAL A 432 -13.00 14.14 -20.30
N GLU A 433 -13.38 14.83 -21.37
CA GLU A 433 -14.77 15.20 -21.61
C GLU A 433 -15.22 14.81 -23.00
N MET A 434 -16.49 14.46 -23.10
CA MET A 434 -17.14 13.97 -24.31
C MET A 434 -18.64 14.22 -24.25
N THR A 435 -19.30 14.00 -25.39
CA THR A 435 -20.76 13.89 -25.52
C THR A 435 -21.10 12.63 -26.30
N PHE A 436 -22.24 12.00 -26.00
CA PHE A 436 -22.71 10.84 -26.74
C PHE A 436 -23.72 11.25 -27.83
N PRO A 437 -23.50 10.87 -29.10
CA PRO A 437 -24.35 11.30 -30.21
C PRO A 437 -25.67 10.52 -30.31
N GLU A 438 -25.70 9.27 -29.83
CA GLU A 438 -26.83 8.36 -29.98
C GLU A 438 -27.02 7.52 -28.70
N PRO A 439 -28.23 7.01 -28.42
CA PRO A 439 -28.43 6.07 -27.31
C PRO A 439 -27.72 4.74 -27.58
N GLY A 440 -27.24 4.08 -26.53
CA GLY A 440 -26.55 2.81 -26.64
C GLY A 440 -25.68 2.49 -25.43
N HIS A 441 -24.94 1.39 -25.52
CA HIS A 441 -23.93 1.02 -24.54
C HIS A 441 -22.55 1.37 -25.11
N TYR A 442 -21.81 2.24 -24.43
CA TYR A 442 -20.48 2.67 -24.85
C TYR A 442 -19.45 2.08 -23.88
N PRO A 443 -18.68 1.06 -24.29
CA PRO A 443 -17.64 0.49 -23.45
C PRO A 443 -16.55 1.52 -23.12
N PHE A 444 -16.08 1.52 -21.88
CA PHE A 444 -14.85 2.18 -21.49
C PHE A 444 -13.86 1.15 -20.95
N VAL A 445 -12.59 1.30 -21.32
CA VAL A 445 -11.55 0.30 -21.10
C VAL A 445 -10.21 0.93 -20.79
N SER A 446 -9.33 0.16 -20.17
CA SER A 446 -7.90 0.34 -20.40
C SER A 446 -7.53 -0.25 -21.76
N HIS A 447 -6.97 0.55 -22.67
CA HIS A 447 -6.55 0.07 -23.99
C HIS A 447 -5.23 -0.74 -23.93
N VAL A 448 -4.67 -0.96 -22.74
CA VAL A 448 -3.82 -2.13 -22.51
C VAL A 448 -4.76 -3.33 -22.52
N MET A 449 -4.97 -3.93 -23.69
CA MET A 449 -6.11 -4.85 -23.90
C MET A 449 -6.12 -6.05 -22.96
N THR A 450 -4.96 -6.56 -22.54
CA THR A 450 -4.89 -7.62 -21.53
C THR A 450 -5.46 -7.19 -20.17
N ASP A 451 -5.45 -5.89 -19.88
CA ASP A 451 -5.97 -5.34 -18.62
C ASP A 451 -7.47 -5.12 -18.71
N ALA A 452 -7.99 -4.72 -19.88
CA ALA A 452 -9.44 -4.79 -20.15
C ALA A 452 -9.97 -6.22 -20.02
N GLU A 453 -9.26 -7.20 -20.58
CA GLU A 453 -9.60 -8.63 -20.48
C GLU A 453 -9.48 -9.18 -19.05
N ARG A 454 -8.67 -8.54 -18.19
CA ARG A 454 -8.58 -8.82 -16.75
C ARG A 454 -9.64 -8.11 -15.90
N GLY A 455 -10.43 -7.21 -16.49
CA GLY A 455 -11.56 -6.57 -15.82
C GLY A 455 -11.58 -5.04 -15.82
N ALA A 456 -10.60 -4.36 -16.41
CA ALA A 456 -10.58 -2.90 -16.54
C ALA A 456 -11.50 -2.48 -17.70
N HIS A 457 -12.79 -2.77 -17.53
CA HIS A 457 -13.84 -2.63 -18.50
C HIS A 457 -15.14 -2.20 -17.79
N GLY A 458 -15.92 -1.37 -18.46
CA GLY A 458 -17.22 -0.92 -18.01
C GLY A 458 -18.06 -0.38 -19.15
N LEU A 459 -19.32 -0.07 -18.88
CA LEU A 459 -20.24 0.51 -19.85
C LEU A 459 -20.75 1.87 -19.38
N PHE A 460 -20.86 2.82 -20.31
CA PHE A 460 -21.88 3.87 -20.19
C PHE A 460 -23.19 3.37 -20.78
N GLU A 461 -24.29 3.48 -20.03
CA GLU A 461 -25.65 3.31 -20.54
C GLU A 461 -26.21 4.67 -20.95
N VAL A 462 -26.23 4.93 -22.25
CA VAL A 462 -26.70 6.21 -22.82
C VAL A 462 -28.16 6.09 -23.25
N THR A 463 -29.00 6.89 -22.63
CA THR A 463 -30.45 6.98 -22.92
C THR A 463 -30.80 8.29 -23.64
N ASN A 464 -32.05 8.45 -24.08
CA ASN A 464 -32.51 9.69 -24.73
C ASN A 464 -32.70 10.86 -23.77
#